data_AF-A0A453DGS7-F1
#
_entry.id   AF-A0A453DGS7-F1
#
_cell.length_a   1.000
_cell.length_b   1.000
_cell.length_c   1.000
_cell.angle_alpha   90.00
_cell.angle_beta   90.00
_cell.angle_gamma   90.00
#
_symmetry.space_group_name_H-M   'P 1'
#
loop_
_entity.id
_entity.type
_entity.pdbx_description
1 polymer ?
#
loop_
_entity_poly.entity_id
_entity_poly.type
_entity_poly.pdbx_seq_one_letter_code
_entity_poly.pdbx_strand_id
1 'polypeptide(L)'
;MLYVSAPMPAAAMQEWVLDEYASKHKVAIDRLLQLRVFVEVRDRRKEVSYKMNNKFQANMQKYLVSGGCLPREPLPFSVTGRLPTLVELENYALDQWECFLLQLINSSQVEKGT
;
A
#
# COMPACT_ATOMS: atom_id res chain seq x y z
N MET A 1 -6.87 15.75 3.98
CA MET A 1 -5.89 15.16 4.92
C MET A 1 -4.48 15.10 4.37
N LEU A 2 -4.23 14.58 3.16
CA LEU A 2 -2.87 14.35 2.66
C LEU A 2 -1.97 15.60 2.67
N TYR A 3 -2.51 16.79 2.40
CA TYR A 3 -1.79 18.08 2.47
C TYR A 3 -2.23 18.95 3.66
N VAL A 4 -2.98 18.38 4.61
CA VAL A 4 -3.40 19.08 5.81
C VAL A 4 -2.41 18.72 6.92
N SER A 5 -1.76 19.74 7.50
CA SER A 5 -0.78 19.56 8.58
C SER A 5 -1.43 19.47 9.96
N ALA A 6 -2.55 20.16 10.16
CA ALA A 6 -3.27 20.18 11.42
C ALA A 6 -4.20 18.95 11.58
N PRO A 7 -4.40 18.45 12.82
CA PRO A 7 -5.46 17.48 13.10
C PRO A 7 -6.84 18.06 12.75
N MET A 8 -7.69 17.24 12.15
CA MET A 8 -9.04 17.60 11.75
C MET A 8 -10.05 17.09 12.78
N PRO A 9 -10.97 17.94 13.28
CA PRO A 9 -12.00 17.50 14.22
C PRO A 9 -12.89 16.41 13.62
N ALA A 10 -13.21 15.38 14.41
CA ALA A 10 -14.10 14.30 13.98
C ALA A 10 -15.50 14.80 13.61
N ALA A 11 -16.03 15.78 14.36
CA ALA A 11 -17.33 16.39 14.08
C ALA A 11 -17.38 17.06 12.70
N ALA A 12 -16.32 17.78 12.32
CA ALA A 12 -16.23 18.41 11.00
C ALA A 12 -16.19 17.38 9.87
N MET A 13 -15.51 16.24 10.07
CA MET A 13 -15.52 15.16 9.06
C MET A 13 -16.88 14.49 8.94
N GLN A 14 -17.62 14.37 10.05
CA GLN A 14 -18.96 13.80 10.07
C GLN A 14 -19.97 14.71 9.36
N GLU A 15 -19.82 16.04 9.50
CA GLU A 15 -20.67 17.04 8.84
C GLU A 15 -20.59 16.97 7.30
N TRP A 16 -19.48 16.47 6.74
CA TRP A 16 -19.32 16.30 5.29
C TRP A 16 -20.06 15.07 4.73
N VAL A 17 -20.68 14.28 5.60
CA VAL A 17 -21.33 13.02 5.24
C VAL A 17 -22.84 13.21 5.31
N LEU A 18 -23.55 12.82 4.24
CA LEU A 18 -25.00 12.75 4.26
C LEU A 18 -25.47 11.72 5.30
N ASP A 19 -26.56 12.02 6.01
CA ASP A 19 -27.06 11.21 7.13
C ASP A 19 -27.25 9.72 6.76
N GLU A 20 -27.70 9.43 5.53
CA GLU A 20 -27.88 8.08 5.01
C GLU A 20 -26.58 7.24 4.93
N TYR A 21 -25.41 7.88 4.96
CA TYR A 21 -24.09 7.22 4.93
C TYR A 21 -23.33 7.29 6.25
N ALA A 22 -23.93 7.78 7.33
CA ALA A 22 -23.25 7.90 8.63
C ALA A 22 -22.67 6.57 9.14
N SER A 23 -23.38 5.46 8.93
CA SER A 23 -22.93 4.11 9.31
C SER A 23 -21.69 3.68 8.53
N LYS A 24 -21.66 3.92 7.20
CA LYS A 24 -20.51 3.61 6.34
C LYS A 24 -19.30 4.46 6.71
N HIS A 25 -19.51 5.74 7.00
CA HIS A 25 -18.45 6.63 7.46
C HIS A 25 -17.80 6.12 8.75
N LYS A 26 -18.60 5.74 9.76
CA LYS A 26 -18.08 5.18 11.00
C LYS A 26 -17.20 3.94 10.76
N VAL A 27 -17.68 3.01 9.94
CA VAL A 27 -16.92 1.81 9.58
C VAL A 27 -15.60 2.17 8.87
N ALA A 28 -15.63 3.14 7.96
CA ALA A 28 -14.42 3.58 7.25
C ALA A 28 -13.39 4.20 8.21
N ILE A 29 -13.83 5.06 9.14
CA ILE A 29 -12.95 5.67 10.15
C ILE A 29 -12.34 4.58 11.04
N ASP A 30 -13.15 3.64 11.54
CA ASP A 30 -12.65 2.52 12.37
C ASP A 30 -11.59 1.71 11.64
N ARG A 31 -11.78 1.42 10.34
CA ARG A 31 -10.78 0.72 9.52
C ARG A 31 -9.50 1.53 9.33
N LEU A 32 -9.61 2.84 9.06
CA LEU A 32 -8.45 3.72 8.88
C LEU A 32 -7.63 3.85 10.17
N LEU A 33 -8.28 3.82 11.34
CA LEU A 33 -7.63 3.78 12.65
C LEU A 33 -6.97 2.41 12.92
N GLN A 34 -7.65 1.31 12.64
CA GLN A 34 -7.10 -0.06 12.78
C GLN A 34 -5.81 -0.25 11.95
N LEU A 35 -5.81 0.27 10.72
CA LEU A 35 -4.66 0.24 9.82
C LEU A 35 -3.57 1.27 10.18
N ARG A 36 -3.80 2.10 11.21
CA ARG A 36 -2.91 3.21 11.63
C ARG A 36 -2.59 4.20 10.50
N VAL A 37 -3.50 4.32 9.53
CA VAL A 37 -3.45 5.34 8.48
C VAL A 37 -3.85 6.69 9.08
N PHE A 38 -4.91 6.69 9.89
CA PHE A 38 -5.27 7.79 10.77
C PHE A 38 -4.73 7.54 12.18
N VAL A 39 -4.39 8.63 12.85
CA VAL A 39 -4.01 8.68 14.25
C VAL A 39 -4.98 9.59 14.97
N GLU A 40 -5.60 9.06 16.01
CA GLU A 40 -6.47 9.82 16.89
C GLU A 40 -5.64 10.74 17.79
N VAL A 41 -6.04 12.01 17.85
CA VAL A 41 -5.49 13.03 18.74
C VAL A 41 -6.63 13.53 19.61
N ARG A 42 -6.49 13.37 20.92
CA ARG A 42 -7.44 13.93 21.89
C ARG A 42 -6.88 15.21 22.47
N ASP A 43 -7.63 16.30 22.37
CA ASP A 43 -7.26 17.56 23.02
C ASP A 43 -7.64 17.53 24.51
N ARG A 44 -7.18 18.53 25.28
CA ARG A 44 -7.50 18.75 26.70
C ARG A 44 -9.00 18.78 26.97
N ARG A 45 -9.81 19.18 25.98
CA ARG A 45 -11.28 19.17 26.03
C ARG A 45 -11.92 17.79 25.78
N LYS A 46 -11.11 16.73 25.62
CA LYS A 46 -11.53 15.38 25.20
C LYS A 46 -12.19 15.32 23.82
N GLU A 47 -12.06 16.36 23.02
CA GLU A 47 -12.51 16.35 21.63
C GLU A 47 -11.58 15.46 20.79
N VAL A 48 -12.20 14.65 19.94
CA VAL A 48 -11.50 13.72 19.06
C VAL A 48 -11.18 14.42 17.74
N SER A 49 -9.91 14.43 17.38
CA SER A 49 -9.43 14.86 16.09
C SER A 49 -8.62 13.75 15.43
N TYR A 50 -8.65 13.69 14.10
CA TYR A 50 -7.87 12.75 13.33
C TYR A 50 -6.73 13.47 12.61
N LYS A 51 -5.56 12.83 12.54
CA LYS A 51 -4.48 13.25 11.64
C LYS A 51 -4.00 12.06 10.84
N MET A 52 -3.44 12.30 9.66
CA MET A 52 -2.78 11.23 8.91
C MET A 52 -1.47 10.84 9.61
N ASN A 53 -1.10 9.56 9.56
CA ASN A 53 0.20 9.11 10.06
C ASN A 53 1.33 9.76 9.25
N ASN A 54 2.30 10.38 9.93
CA ASN A 54 3.38 11.14 9.27
C ASN A 54 4.16 10.31 8.24
N LYS A 55 4.45 9.02 8.53
CA LYS A 55 5.17 8.15 7.58
C LYS A 55 4.29 7.85 6.37
N PHE A 56 3.03 7.51 6.60
CA PHE A 56 2.07 7.24 5.52
C PHE A 56 1.88 8.48 4.63
N GLN A 57 1.69 9.64 5.25
CA GLN A 57 1.52 10.93 4.58
C GLN A 57 2.72 11.28 3.71
N ALA A 58 3.94 11.24 4.27
CA ALA A 58 5.16 11.54 3.55
C ALA A 58 5.40 10.57 2.38
N ASN A 59 5.18 9.27 2.61
CA ASN A 59 5.32 8.26 1.56
C ASN A 59 4.31 8.48 0.42
N MET A 60 3.06 8.78 0.75
CA MET A 60 2.02 8.99 -0.25
C MET A 60 2.23 10.30 -1.03
N GLN A 61 2.67 11.37 -0.38
CA GLN A 61 3.07 12.62 -1.05
C GLN A 61 4.25 12.37 -2.00
N LYS A 62 5.29 11.67 -1.53
CA LYS A 62 6.44 11.30 -2.37
C LYS A 62 6.01 10.45 -3.56
N TYR A 63 5.10 9.49 -3.35
CA TYR A 63 4.59 8.63 -4.41
C TYR A 63 3.84 9.41 -5.50
N LEU A 64 3.01 10.39 -5.11
CA LEU A 64 2.28 11.23 -6.07
C LEU A 64 3.21 12.11 -6.92
N VAL A 65 4.34 12.56 -6.38
CA VAL A 65 5.27 13.46 -7.08
C VAL A 65 6.35 12.69 -7.86
N SER A 66 6.93 11.66 -7.25
CA SER A 66 8.09 10.93 -7.78
C SER A 66 7.75 9.59 -8.44
N GLY A 67 6.47 9.17 -8.40
CA GLY A 67 6.05 7.84 -8.82
C GLY A 67 6.48 6.75 -7.83
N GLY A 68 5.93 5.55 -8.04
CA GLY A 68 6.21 4.39 -7.20
C GLY A 68 7.60 3.82 -7.41
N CYS A 69 8.60 4.40 -6.77
CA CYS A 69 9.86 3.69 -6.56
C CYS A 69 9.74 2.88 -5.28
N LEU A 70 9.50 1.57 -5.42
CA LEU A 70 9.76 0.64 -4.33
C LEU A 70 11.20 0.89 -3.83
N PRO A 71 11.50 0.73 -2.52
CA PRO A 71 12.87 0.59 -2.08
C PRO A 71 13.42 -0.71 -2.69
N ARG A 72 13.80 -0.68 -3.96
CA ARG A 72 14.48 -1.77 -4.64
C ARG A 72 15.94 -1.61 -4.26
N GLU A 73 16.54 -2.66 -3.74
CA GLU A 73 18.00 -2.79 -3.82
C GLU A 73 18.40 -2.52 -5.28
N PRO A 74 19.45 -1.72 -5.53
CA PRO A 74 19.91 -1.48 -6.88
C PRO A 74 20.15 -2.84 -7.53
N LEU A 75 19.46 -3.09 -8.64
CA LEU A 75 19.60 -4.34 -9.39
C LEU A 75 21.09 -4.49 -9.75
N PRO A 76 21.69 -5.68 -9.54
CA PRO A 76 23.07 -5.93 -9.92
C PRO A 76 23.31 -5.52 -11.36
N PHE A 77 24.49 -4.95 -11.66
CA PHE A 77 24.84 -4.46 -13.00
C PHE A 77 24.73 -5.55 -14.08
N SER A 78 24.90 -6.83 -13.70
CA SER A 78 24.69 -7.99 -14.58
C SER A 78 23.24 -8.13 -15.06
N VAL A 79 22.27 -7.60 -14.32
CA VAL A 79 20.82 -7.63 -14.64
C VAL A 79 20.39 -6.40 -15.44
N THR A 80 21.11 -5.27 -15.33
CA THR A 80 20.77 -4.01 -16.03
C THR A 80 21.46 -3.83 -17.38
N GLY A 81 22.40 -4.72 -17.75
CA GLY A 81 23.13 -4.65 -19.02
C GLY A 81 22.25 -4.81 -20.27
N ARG A 82 21.12 -5.51 -20.16
CA ARG A 82 20.07 -5.58 -21.19
C ARG A 82 18.71 -5.57 -20.49
N LEU A 83 17.87 -4.59 -20.81
CA LEU A 83 16.50 -4.58 -20.32
C LEU A 83 15.74 -5.74 -20.98
N PRO A 84 15.10 -6.65 -20.20
CA PRO A 84 14.23 -7.67 -20.77
C PRO A 84 13.07 -7.03 -21.53
N THR A 85 12.68 -7.64 -22.65
CA THR A 85 11.45 -7.26 -23.35
C THR A 85 10.23 -7.68 -22.54
N LEU A 86 9.07 -7.07 -22.81
CA LEU A 86 7.82 -7.43 -22.15
C LEU A 86 7.50 -8.93 -22.32
N VAL A 87 7.69 -9.46 -23.53
CA VAL A 87 7.45 -10.87 -23.85
C VAL A 87 8.39 -11.80 -23.07
N GLU A 88 9.67 -11.43 -22.94
CA GLU A 88 10.63 -12.21 -22.13
C GLU A 88 10.23 -12.23 -20.64
N LEU A 89 9.72 -11.12 -20.10
CA LEU A 89 9.23 -11.06 -18.72
C LEU A 89 7.96 -11.90 -18.52
N GLU A 90 7.02 -11.84 -19.45
CA GLU A 90 5.77 -12.62 -19.40
C GLU A 90 6.06 -14.12 -19.47
N ASN A 91 6.89 -14.55 -20.42
CA ASN A 91 7.29 -15.95 -20.54
C ASN A 91 8.03 -16.43 -19.28
N TYR A 92 8.98 -15.63 -18.77
CA TYR A 92 9.68 -15.97 -17.53
C TYR A 92 8.71 -16.11 -16.35
N ALA A 93 7.78 -15.18 -16.18
CA ALA A 93 6.81 -15.24 -15.08
C ALA A 93 5.92 -16.48 -15.17
N LEU A 94 5.44 -16.83 -16.37
CA LEU A 94 4.64 -18.03 -16.60
C LEU A 94 5.43 -19.30 -16.29
N ASP A 95 6.65 -19.42 -16.80
CA ASP A 95 7.53 -20.57 -16.55
C ASP A 95 7.81 -20.76 -15.05
N GLN A 96 8.11 -19.68 -14.32
CA GLN A 96 8.35 -19.75 -12.87
C GLN A 96 7.09 -20.18 -12.12
N TRP A 97 5.92 -19.66 -12.52
CA TRP A 97 4.65 -20.00 -11.88
C TRP A 97 4.26 -21.45 -12.13
N GLU A 98 4.47 -21.96 -13.35
CA GLU A 98 4.25 -23.36 -13.70
C GLU A 98 5.17 -24.30 -12.90
N CYS A 99 6.46 -23.97 -12.78
CA CYS A 99 7.40 -24.75 -11.97
C CYS A 99 6.95 -24.83 -10.50
N PHE A 100 6.51 -23.71 -9.94
CA PHE A 100 5.98 -23.67 -8.58
C PHE A 100 4.74 -24.55 -8.41
N LEU A 101 3.78 -24.47 -9.34
CA LEU A 101 2.57 -25.29 -9.31
C LEU A 101 2.87 -26.77 -9.46
N LEU A 102 3.80 -27.14 -10.36
CA LEU A 102 4.25 -28.52 -10.53
C LEU A 102 4.93 -29.06 -9.28
N GLN A 103 5.73 -28.23 -8.58
CA GLN A 103 6.36 -28.61 -7.31
C GLN A 103 5.33 -28.96 -6.23
N LEU A 104 4.19 -28.26 -6.20
CA LEU A 104 3.11 -28.52 -5.23
C LEU A 104 2.36 -29.82 -5.52
N ILE A 105 2.35 -30.27 -6.78
CA ILE A 105 1.61 -31.47 -7.22
C ILE A 105 2.53 -32.71 -7.23
N ASN A 106 3.80 -32.57 -7.60
CA ASN A 106 4.82 -33.62 -7.57
C ASN A 106 6.23 -33.02 -7.43
N SER A 107 6.84 -33.18 -6.26
CA SER A 107 8.17 -32.64 -5.96
C SER A 107 9.32 -33.33 -6.71
N SER A 108 9.11 -34.53 -7.27
CA SER A 108 10.13 -35.32 -7.97
C SER A 108 10.36 -34.92 -9.43
N GLN A 109 9.55 -34.01 -9.99
CA GLN A 109 9.66 -33.55 -11.39
C GLN A 109 10.36 -32.19 -11.52
N VAL A 110 10.84 -31.60 -10.43
CA VAL A 110 11.43 -30.24 -10.39
C VAL A 110 12.95 -30.28 -10.33
N GLU A 111 13.58 -31.23 -11.01
CA GLU A 111 15.00 -31.13 -11.34
C GLU A 111 15.10 -30.66 -12.79
N LYS A 112 15.11 -29.33 -12.98
CA LYS A 112 15.61 -28.77 -14.25
C LYS A 112 17.11 -29.03 -14.28
N GLY A 113 17.53 -29.99 -15.11
CA GLY A 113 18.92 -30.31 -15.36
C GLY A 113 19.75 -29.05 -15.62
N THR A 114 20.91 -28.99 -14.95
CA THR A 114 21.93 -27.94 -15.00
C THR A 114 22.37 -27.58 -16.41
#